data_AF-A0A0N4TFU1-F1
#
_entry.id   AF-A0A0N4TFU1-F1
#
_cell.length_a   1.000
_cell.length_b   1.000
_cell.length_c   1.000
_cell.angle_alpha   90.00
_cell.angle_beta   90.00
_cell.angle_gamma   90.00
#
_symmetry.space_group_name_H-M   'P 1'
#
loop_
_entity.id
_entity.type
_entity.pdbx_description
1 polymer ?
#
loop_
_entity_poly.entity_id
_entity_poly.type
_entity_poly.pdbx_seq_one_letter_code
_entity_poly.pdbx_strand_id
1 'polypeptide(L)'
;MRPAHLAAFINYLLANANPSSVFFYLITDAYQNSNAVPKDLRKWAYEIFSTFLIPNSPLSWDSIDQSLIQSIDKILAATIQATDDDMDQLIKIFSFARKKSLDDINEHLANFRQKRLIGYLI
;
A
#
# COMPACT_ATOMS: atom_id res chain seq x y z
N MET A 1 13.03 1.50 -10.01
CA MET A 1 13.26 0.05 -10.28
C MET A 1 13.02 -0.23 -11.76
N ARG A 2 13.73 -1.18 -12.37
CA ARG A 2 13.40 -1.58 -13.76
C ARG A 2 12.12 -2.44 -13.74
N PRO A 3 11.12 -2.21 -14.61
CA PRO A 3 9.84 -2.93 -14.60
C PRO A 3 9.99 -4.46 -14.54
N ALA A 4 10.96 -5.02 -15.26
CA ALA A 4 11.24 -6.45 -15.28
C ALA A 4 11.64 -7.03 -13.91
N HIS A 5 12.43 -6.30 -13.12
CA HIS A 5 12.84 -6.76 -11.79
C HIS A 5 11.68 -6.71 -10.79
N LEU A 6 10.81 -5.71 -10.90
CA LEU A 6 9.60 -5.62 -10.09
C LEU A 6 8.64 -6.76 -10.42
N ALA A 7 8.44 -7.07 -11.70
CA ALA A 7 7.59 -8.18 -12.12
C ALA A 7 8.10 -9.54 -11.58
N ALA A 8 9.41 -9.79 -11.68
CA ALA A 8 10.01 -11.01 -11.11
C ALA A 8 9.83 -11.10 -9.59
N PHE A 9 9.96 -9.96 -8.89
CA PHE A 9 9.76 -9.91 -7.45
C PHE A 9 8.29 -10.10 -7.05
N ILE A 10 7.34 -9.49 -7.76
CA ILE A 10 5.90 -9.70 -7.55
C ILE A 10 5.53 -11.17 -7.79
N ASN A 11 6.05 -11.79 -8.86
CA ASN A 11 5.81 -13.21 -9.13
C ASN A 11 6.34 -14.10 -8.00
N TYR A 12 7.52 -13.79 -7.48
CA TYR A 12 8.06 -14.47 -6.30
C TYR A 12 7.11 -14.34 -5.09
N LEU A 13 6.64 -13.13 -4.80
CA LEU A 13 5.72 -12.89 -3.68
C LEU A 13 4.43 -13.68 -3.85
N LEU A 14 3.78 -13.62 -5.01
CA LEU A 14 2.55 -14.37 -5.28
C LEU A 14 2.71 -15.88 -5.05
N ALA A 15 3.89 -16.43 -5.30
CA ALA A 15 4.17 -17.86 -5.12
C ALA A 15 4.66 -18.23 -3.71
N ASN A 16 5.18 -17.29 -2.92
CA ASN A 16 5.95 -17.61 -1.70
C ASN A 16 5.58 -16.79 -0.45
N ALA A 17 4.82 -15.70 -0.59
CA ALA A 17 4.57 -14.74 0.47
C ALA A 17 3.27 -13.95 0.22
N ASN A 18 3.04 -12.89 1.01
CA ASN A 18 1.92 -11.97 0.79
C ASN A 18 2.40 -10.74 -0.03
N PRO A 19 1.84 -10.45 -1.21
CA PRO A 19 2.23 -9.30 -2.03
C PRO A 19 1.61 -7.97 -1.58
N SER A 20 0.74 -7.98 -0.57
CA SER A 20 -0.11 -6.84 -0.22
C SER A 20 0.68 -5.57 0.13
N SER A 21 1.81 -5.69 0.84
CA SER A 21 2.68 -4.54 1.15
C SER A 21 3.26 -3.87 -0.10
N VAL A 22 3.64 -4.65 -1.12
CA VAL A 22 4.11 -4.13 -2.42
C VAL A 22 2.98 -3.42 -3.16
N PHE A 23 1.81 -4.05 -3.27
CA PHE A 23 0.69 -3.45 -4.00
C PHE A 23 0.18 -2.18 -3.31
N PHE A 24 0.10 -2.19 -1.97
CA PHE A 24 -0.20 -1.01 -1.19
C PHE A 24 0.81 0.11 -1.45
N TYR A 25 2.12 -0.19 -1.44
CA TYR A 25 3.16 0.80 -1.72
C TYR A 25 2.98 1.45 -3.10
N LEU A 26 2.79 0.63 -4.14
CA LEU A 26 2.67 1.12 -5.52
C LEU A 26 1.42 1.98 -5.72
N ILE A 27 0.28 1.54 -5.18
CA ILE A 27 -0.99 2.27 -5.33
C ILE A 27 -0.96 3.57 -4.52
N THR A 28 -0.41 3.57 -3.30
CA THR A 28 -0.32 4.79 -2.49
C THR A 28 0.73 5.78 -2.98
N ASP A 29 1.76 5.31 -3.69
CA ASP A 29 2.68 6.19 -4.44
C ASP A 29 1.96 6.85 -5.62
N ALA A 30 1.19 6.09 -6.40
CA ALA A 30 0.39 6.64 -7.49
C ALA A 30 -0.69 7.62 -6.98
N TYR A 31 -1.35 7.31 -5.86
CA TYR A 31 -2.31 8.18 -5.19
C TYR A 31 -1.71 9.54 -4.84
N GLN A 32 -0.53 9.55 -4.20
CA GLN A 32 0.13 10.80 -3.80
C GLN A 32 0.55 11.66 -5.01
N ASN A 33 0.97 11.04 -6.11
CA ASN A 33 1.46 11.73 -7.29
C ASN A 33 0.36 12.02 -8.33
N SER A 34 -0.91 11.78 -7.97
CA SER A 34 -2.05 11.96 -8.86
C SER A 34 -2.47 13.43 -8.97
N ASN A 35 -2.86 13.84 -10.16
CA ASN A 35 -3.49 15.14 -10.42
C ASN A 35 -5.03 15.04 -10.51
N ALA A 36 -5.62 13.95 -10.00
CA ALA A 36 -7.06 13.74 -10.00
C ALA A 36 -7.77 14.78 -9.12
N VAL A 37 -9.04 15.07 -9.44
CA VAL A 37 -9.86 15.98 -8.64
C VAL A 37 -10.15 15.39 -7.24
N PRO A 38 -10.34 16.22 -6.19
CA PRO A 38 -10.50 15.76 -4.81
C PRO A 38 -11.57 14.67 -4.61
N LYS A 39 -12.68 14.76 -5.36
CA LYS A 39 -13.76 13.76 -5.32
C LYS A 39 -13.28 12.37 -5.71
N ASP A 40 -12.42 12.26 -6.72
CA ASP A 40 -11.92 10.99 -7.21
C ASP A 40 -10.79 10.46 -6.34
N LEU A 41 -9.90 11.34 -5.85
CA LEU A 41 -8.91 10.97 -4.82
C LEU A 41 -9.59 10.38 -3.59
N ARG A 42 -10.68 10.98 -3.11
CA ARG A 42 -11.40 10.40 -1.97
C ARG A 42 -11.94 9.00 -2.26
N LYS A 43 -12.47 8.74 -3.45
CA LYS A 43 -12.90 7.37 -3.83
C LYS A 43 -11.72 6.41 -3.85
N TRP A 44 -10.58 6.83 -4.42
CA TRP A 44 -9.37 6.02 -4.42
C TRP A 44 -8.90 5.72 -3.00
N ALA A 45 -8.96 6.70 -2.09
CA ALA A 45 -8.63 6.49 -0.69
C ALA A 45 -9.54 5.45 -0.04
N TYR A 46 -10.85 5.48 -0.33
CA TYR A 46 -11.79 4.45 0.10
C TYR A 46 -11.47 3.06 -0.47
N GLU A 47 -11.11 2.97 -1.76
CA GLU A 47 -10.73 1.72 -2.40
C GLU A 47 -9.43 1.16 -1.81
N ILE A 48 -8.42 2.01 -1.61
CA ILE A 48 -7.16 1.64 -0.94
C ILE A 48 -7.45 1.13 0.48
N PHE A 49 -8.26 1.88 1.24
CA PHE A 49 -8.58 1.51 2.63
C PHE A 49 -9.31 0.16 2.70
N SER A 50 -10.34 -0.04 1.87
CA SER A 50 -11.12 -1.28 1.83
C SER A 50 -10.39 -2.47 1.23
N THR A 51 -9.39 -2.25 0.38
CA THR A 51 -8.61 -3.33 -0.26
C THR A 51 -7.48 -3.84 0.62
N PHE A 52 -6.85 -2.97 1.42
CA PHE A 52 -5.61 -3.32 2.14
C PHE A 52 -5.67 -3.20 3.65
N LEU A 53 -6.49 -2.29 4.20
CA LEU A 53 -6.32 -1.83 5.59
C LEU A 53 -7.45 -2.27 6.52
N ILE A 54 -8.65 -2.56 5.98
CA ILE A 54 -9.73 -3.12 6.80
C ILE A 54 -9.44 -4.60 7.14
N PRO A 55 -9.82 -5.07 8.34
CA PRO A 55 -9.73 -6.48 8.67
C PRO A 55 -10.48 -7.35 7.66
N ASN A 56 -9.87 -8.47 7.25
CA ASN A 56 -10.39 -9.39 6.23
C ASN A 56 -10.56 -8.78 4.82
N SER A 57 -9.85 -7.68 4.54
CA SER A 57 -9.76 -7.14 3.18
C SER A 57 -9.12 -8.14 2.21
N PRO A 58 -9.45 -8.07 0.91
CA PRO A 58 -8.97 -9.04 -0.08
C PRO A 58 -7.43 -9.09 -0.19
N LEU A 59 -6.74 -7.97 0.06
CA LEU A 59 -5.29 -7.87 0.09
C LEU A 59 -4.84 -7.32 1.45
N SER A 60 -5.33 -7.93 2.53
CA SER A 60 -5.05 -7.43 3.88
C SER A 60 -3.55 -7.36 4.15
N TRP A 61 -3.13 -6.20 4.63
CA TRP A 61 -1.78 -5.94 5.08
C TRP A 61 -1.75 -5.81 6.61
N ASP A 62 -1.50 -6.94 7.27
CA ASP A 62 -1.69 -7.11 8.71
C ASP A 62 -0.64 -6.37 9.57
N SER A 63 0.45 -5.89 8.97
CA SER A 63 1.53 -5.18 9.68
C SER A 63 1.17 -3.74 10.06
N ILE A 64 -0.01 -3.23 9.71
CA ILE A 64 -0.40 -1.84 9.97
C ILE A 64 -1.00 -1.65 11.38
N ASP A 65 -0.70 -0.51 12.00
CA ASP A 65 -1.19 -0.22 13.36
C ASP A 65 -2.67 0.17 13.36
N GLN A 66 -3.42 -0.35 14.33
CA GLN A 66 -4.85 -0.08 14.46
C GLN A 66 -5.19 1.42 14.61
N SER A 67 -4.32 2.19 15.27
CA SER A 67 -4.49 3.64 15.42
C SER A 67 -4.44 4.39 14.08
N LEU A 68 -3.64 3.89 13.14
CA LEU A 68 -3.55 4.44 11.78
C LEU A 68 -4.82 4.11 11.00
N ILE A 69 -5.30 2.87 11.07
CA ILE A 69 -6.59 2.45 10.48
C ILE A 69 -7.72 3.36 10.97
N GLN A 70 -7.84 3.56 12.28
CA GLN A 70 -8.88 4.41 12.89
C GLN A 70 -8.80 5.88 12.43
N SER A 71 -7.57 6.38 12.24
CA SER A 71 -7.36 7.75 11.77
C SER A 71 -7.81 7.92 10.32
N ILE A 72 -7.52 6.96 9.44
CA ILE A 72 -8.02 6.96 8.06
C ILE A 72 -9.55 6.86 8.04
N ASP A 73 -10.11 5.93 8.79
CA ASP A 73 -11.57 5.73 8.87
C ASP A 73 -12.30 7.00 9.29
N LYS A 74 -11.77 7.71 10.29
CA LYS A 74 -12.32 9.00 10.76
C LYS A 74 -12.33 10.07 9.66
N ILE A 75 -11.25 10.20 8.90
CA ILE A 75 -11.15 11.19 7.81
C ILE A 75 -12.12 10.79 6.68
N LEU A 76 -12.18 9.51 6.33
CA LEU A 76 -13.08 9.02 5.30
C LEU A 76 -14.55 9.21 5.70
N ALA A 77 -14.90 8.99 6.96
CA ALA A 77 -16.26 9.17 7.50
C ALA A 77 -16.72 10.64 7.59
N ALA A 78 -15.81 11.60 7.61
CA ALA A 78 -16.13 13.02 7.75
C ALA A 78 -16.77 13.60 6.47
N THR A 79 -18.09 13.85 6.50
CA THR A 79 -18.95 14.62 5.54
C THR A 79 -18.89 14.28 4.04
N ILE A 80 -19.99 14.49 3.30
CA ILE A 80 -20.14 14.11 1.87
C ILE A 80 -19.21 14.90 0.93
N GLN A 81 -18.70 16.06 1.35
CA GLN A 81 -17.77 16.89 0.58
C GLN A 81 -16.35 16.70 1.10
N ALA A 82 -15.45 16.25 0.23
CA ALA A 82 -14.01 16.22 0.52
C ALA A 82 -13.50 17.65 0.56
N THR A 83 -12.91 18.06 1.68
CA THR A 83 -12.17 19.32 1.73
C THR A 83 -10.72 19.08 1.29
N ASP A 84 -10.03 20.14 0.87
CA ASP A 84 -8.61 20.03 0.53
C ASP A 84 -7.77 19.61 1.76
N ASP A 85 -8.16 20.02 2.98
CA ASP A 85 -7.50 19.60 4.22
C ASP A 85 -7.64 18.09 4.47
N ASP A 86 -8.83 17.51 4.21
CA ASP A 86 -9.02 16.06 4.31
C ASP A 86 -8.10 15.31 3.34
N MET A 87 -7.89 15.85 2.13
CA MET A 87 -7.02 15.24 1.13
C MET A 87 -5.55 15.32 1.52
N ASP A 88 -5.09 16.45 2.01
CA ASP A 88 -3.74 16.62 2.54
C ASP A 88 -3.49 15.67 3.72
N GLN A 89 -4.48 15.49 4.60
CA GLN A 89 -4.40 14.53 5.70
C GLN A 89 -4.34 13.08 5.19
N LEU A 90 -5.15 12.69 4.20
CA LEU A 90 -5.11 11.35 3.59
C LEU A 90 -3.77 11.08 2.89
N ILE A 91 -3.25 12.03 2.13
CA ILE A 91 -1.94 11.91 1.48
C ILE A 91 -0.85 11.72 2.54
N LYS A 92 -0.89 12.54 3.60
CA LYS A 92 0.09 12.47 4.69
C LYS A 92 0.03 11.14 5.43
N ILE A 93 -1.15 10.65 5.77
CA ILE A 93 -1.31 9.38 6.51
C ILE A 93 -0.94 8.16 5.66
N PHE A 94 -1.31 8.15 4.37
CA PHE A 94 -0.85 7.10 3.46
C PHE A 94 0.67 7.14 3.25
N SER A 95 1.30 8.31 3.25
CA SER A 95 2.76 8.42 3.20
C SER A 95 3.44 7.76 4.41
N PHE A 96 2.87 7.90 5.61
CA PHE A 96 3.37 7.19 6.80
C PHE A 96 3.19 5.67 6.69
N ALA A 97 2.00 5.22 6.28
CA ALA A 97 1.75 3.79 6.06
C ALA A 97 2.67 3.22 4.98
N ARG A 98 2.93 3.97 3.91
CA ARG A 98 3.81 3.57 2.80
C ARG A 98 5.25 3.37 3.26
N LYS A 99 5.76 4.19 4.18
CA LYS A 99 7.08 3.97 4.80
C LYS A 99 7.14 2.63 5.52
N LYS A 100 6.12 2.29 6.31
CA LYS A 100 6.04 0.99 6.99
C LYS A 100 5.93 -0.17 5.99
N SER A 101 5.21 0.01 4.88
CA SER A 101 5.18 -1.02 3.82
C SER A 101 6.54 -1.22 3.16
N LEU A 102 7.36 -0.17 3.07
CA LEU A 102 8.72 -0.26 2.53
C LEU A 102 9.64 -1.12 3.41
N ASP A 103 9.44 -1.10 4.72
CA ASP A 103 10.18 -1.95 5.65
C ASP A 103 9.87 -3.44 5.38
N ASP A 104 8.59 -3.80 5.26
CA ASP A 104 8.15 -5.16 4.89
C ASP A 104 8.68 -5.57 3.50
N ILE A 105 8.66 -4.65 2.52
CA ILE A 105 9.21 -4.89 1.18
C ILE A 105 10.71 -5.19 1.25
N ASN A 106 11.46 -4.47 2.09
CA ASN A 106 12.90 -4.68 2.24
C ASN A 106 13.21 -6.06 2.84
N GLU A 107 12.41 -6.53 3.79
CA GLU A 107 12.51 -7.88 4.33
C GLU A 107 12.22 -8.94 3.25
N HIS A 108 11.15 -8.76 2.48
CA HIS A 108 10.84 -9.65 1.36
C HIS A 108 11.93 -9.64 0.28
N LEU A 109 12.53 -8.49 -0.01
CA LEU A 109 13.64 -8.36 -0.95
C LEU A 109 14.91 -9.07 -0.45
N ALA A 110 15.21 -9.00 0.85
CA ALA A 110 16.33 -9.72 1.44
C ALA A 110 16.15 -11.24 1.24
N ASN A 111 14.95 -11.76 1.57
CA ASN A 111 14.60 -13.16 1.36
C ASN A 111 14.66 -13.58 -0.12
N PHE A 112 14.12 -12.75 -1.02
CA PHE A 112 14.17 -12.99 -2.47
C PHE A 112 15.60 -13.09 -3.00
N ARG A 113 16.48 -12.16 -2.56
CA ARG A 113 17.90 -12.16 -2.95
C ARG A 113 18.62 -13.40 -2.45
N GLN A 114 18.37 -13.81 -1.20
CA GLN A 114 18.95 -15.02 -0.63
C GLN A 114 18.54 -16.27 -1.41
N LYS A 115 17.24 -16.44 -1.71
CA LYS A 115 16.75 -17.59 -2.50
C LYS A 115 17.31 -17.63 -3.92
N ARG A 116 17.51 -16.47 -4.55
CA ARG A 116 18.15 -16.38 -5.87
C ARG A 116 19.63 -16.79 -5.85
N LEU A 117 20.36 -16.48 -4.78
CA LEU A 117 21.76 -16.89 -4.63
C LEU A 117 21.92 -18.41 -4.43
N ILE A 118 20.92 -19.08 -3.86
CA ILE A 118 20.94 -20.52 -3.59
C ILE A 118 20.41 -21.33 -4.80
N GLY A 119 20.00 -20.66 -5.89
CA GLY A 119 19.58 -21.32 -7.14
C GLY A 119 18.12 -21.79 -7.19
N TYR A 120 17.26 -21.30 -6.28
CA TYR A 120 15.85 -21.72 -6.17
C TYR A 120 14.88 -20.93 -7.06
N LEU A 121 15.38 -19.97 -7.84
CA LEU A 121 14.62 -19.22 -8.84
C LEU A 121 15.16 -19.57 -10.22
N ILE A 122 14.55 -20.57 -10.85
CA ILE A 122 14.73 -20.94 -12.26
C ILE A 122 13.40 -20.69 -12.96
#